data_AF-A0A2H0V4Q4-F1
#
_entry.id   AF-A0A2H0V4Q4-F1
#
_cell.length_a   1.000
_cell.length_b   1.000
_cell.length_c   1.000
_cell.angle_alpha   90.00
_cell.angle_beta   90.00
_cell.angle_gamma   90.00
#
_symmetry.space_group_name_H-M   'P 1'
#
loop_
_entity.id
_entity.type
_entity.pdbx_description
1 polymer ?
#
loop_
_entity_poly.entity_id
_entity_poly.type
_entity_poly.pdbx_seq_one_letter_code
_entity_poly.pdbx_strand_id
1 'polypeptide(L)'
;MAEALVFVFCLLAFMGFILFLGGLADHDRGAFKFGLGMIGITAIFFLPSSLYIEYSGKHTSVVLKDEPNVRYSQVFCLDQCANVPDEIVISGKVRMSNGDGVNYELTIVPHDDYFGFFVASLPYAEKPLKAEVVKKYLLDMLAPEIFSFLDYIEAKPVFEELKVTKSKLITIKLTDVERGKFYIELWSYYQPILLVHGWQIKDMTGFDVVRHYASESQSMNFESTN
;
A
#
# COMPACT_ATOMS: atom_id res chain seq x y z
N MET A 1 -9.05 20.13 -20.56
CA MET A 1 -8.27 21.39 -20.69
C MET A 1 -6.77 21.15 -20.69
N ALA A 2 -6.23 20.27 -19.83
CA ALA A 2 -4.81 19.92 -19.83
C ALA A 2 -4.30 19.35 -21.18
N GLU A 3 -5.05 18.44 -21.80
CA GLU A 3 -4.67 17.82 -23.09
C GLU A 3 -4.53 18.81 -24.24
N ALA A 4 -5.43 19.79 -24.33
CA ALA A 4 -5.39 20.83 -25.36
C ALA A 4 -4.17 21.76 -25.17
N LEU A 5 -3.79 22.02 -23.92
CA LEU A 5 -2.62 22.82 -23.57
C LEU A 5 -1.33 22.07 -23.98
N VAL A 6 -1.23 20.78 -23.62
CA VAL A 6 -0.10 19.91 -24.00
C VAL A 6 0.06 19.87 -25.53
N PHE A 7 -1.03 19.70 -26.27
CA PHE A 7 -1.01 19.69 -27.73
C PHE A 7 -0.44 21.00 -28.31
N VAL A 8 -0.88 22.16 -27.79
CA VAL A 8 -0.38 23.47 -28.22
C VAL A 8 1.13 23.62 -27.94
N PHE A 9 1.60 23.18 -26.77
CA PHE A 9 3.02 23.22 -26.43
C PHE A 9 3.88 22.27 -27.29
N CYS A 10 3.40 21.06 -27.59
CA CYS A 10 4.07 20.15 -28.53
C CYS A 10 4.18 20.77 -29.93
N LEU A 11 3.13 21.44 -30.39
CA LEU A 11 3.12 22.11 -31.69
C LEU A 11 4.13 23.28 -31.72
N LEU A 12 4.21 24.08 -30.66
CA LEU A 12 5.19 25.16 -30.53
C LEU A 12 6.64 24.63 -30.49
N ALA A 13 6.88 23.51 -29.81
CA ALA A 13 8.19 22.87 -29.76
C ALA A 13 8.61 22.33 -31.14
N PHE A 14 7.67 21.72 -31.86
CA PHE A 14 7.89 21.22 -33.22
C PHE A 14 8.20 22.35 -34.20
N MET A 15 7.44 23.46 -34.15
CA MET A 15 7.74 24.64 -34.97
C MET A 15 9.09 25.28 -34.60
N GLY A 16 9.42 25.36 -33.30
CA GLY A 16 10.71 25.83 -32.82
C GLY A 16 11.87 24.97 -33.34
N PHE A 17 11.68 23.65 -33.40
CA PHE A 17 12.66 22.70 -33.95
C PHE A 17 12.86 22.87 -35.46
N ILE A 18 11.78 23.07 -36.23
CA ILE A 18 11.88 23.36 -37.66
C ILE A 18 12.67 24.65 -37.92
N LEU A 19 12.37 25.72 -37.18
CA LEU A 19 13.06 27.01 -37.33
C LEU A 19 14.52 26.94 -36.88
N PHE A 20 14.81 26.16 -35.84
CA PHE A 20 16.17 25.88 -35.40
C PHE A 20 16.98 25.16 -36.48
N LEU A 21 16.44 24.08 -37.06
CA LEU A 21 17.10 23.32 -38.13
C LEU A 21 17.26 24.15 -39.41
N GLY A 22 16.24 24.90 -39.81
CA GLY A 22 16.31 25.81 -40.96
C GLY A 22 17.36 26.90 -40.77
N GLY A 23 17.38 27.55 -39.60
CA GLY A 23 18.40 28.54 -39.26
C GLY A 23 19.82 27.98 -39.17
N LEU A 24 19.96 26.69 -38.81
CA LEU A 24 21.26 25.99 -38.82
C LEU A 24 21.73 25.71 -40.26
N ALA A 25 20.82 25.29 -41.14
CA ALA A 25 21.11 24.95 -42.54
C ALA A 25 21.45 26.19 -43.38
N ASP A 26 20.71 27.28 -43.19
CA ASP A 26 20.84 28.50 -43.99
C ASP A 26 21.78 29.55 -43.35
N HIS A 27 22.42 29.21 -42.22
CA HIS A 27 23.24 30.14 -41.41
C HIS A 27 22.50 31.42 -40.96
N ASP A 28 21.16 31.41 -40.94
CA ASP A 28 20.35 32.51 -40.44
C ASP A 28 20.34 32.52 -38.91
N ARG A 29 21.17 33.41 -38.33
CA ARG A 29 21.26 33.63 -36.88
C ARG A 29 19.95 34.10 -36.25
N GLY A 30 19.05 34.72 -37.00
CA GLY A 30 17.75 35.19 -36.52
C GLY A 30 16.80 34.02 -36.30
N ALA A 31 16.57 33.22 -37.34
CA ALA A 31 15.75 32.01 -37.27
C ALA A 31 16.29 31.01 -36.24
N PHE A 32 17.61 30.83 -36.17
CA PHE A 32 18.25 29.96 -35.19
C PHE A 32 17.96 30.38 -33.75
N LYS A 33 18.14 31.67 -33.41
CA LYS A 33 17.90 32.18 -32.05
C LYS A 33 16.41 32.14 -31.68
N PHE A 34 15.53 32.42 -32.63
CA PHE A 34 14.09 32.35 -32.41
C PHE A 34 13.64 30.90 -32.17
N GLY A 35 14.10 29.96 -33.00
CA GLY A 35 13.87 28.52 -32.80
C GLY A 35 14.40 28.03 -31.45
N LEU A 36 15.63 28.42 -31.07
CA LEU A 36 16.21 28.11 -29.77
C LEU A 36 15.39 28.71 -28.61
N GLY A 37 14.89 29.93 -28.76
CA GLY A 37 14.02 30.58 -27.78
C GLY A 37 12.68 29.86 -27.60
N MET A 38 12.06 29.41 -28.69
CA MET A 38 10.82 28.63 -28.66
C MET A 38 11.00 27.26 -28.01
N ILE A 39 12.12 26.57 -28.33
CA ILE A 39 12.52 25.32 -27.67
C ILE A 39 12.82 25.57 -26.19
N GLY A 40 13.48 26.69 -25.85
CA GLY A 40 13.79 27.08 -24.47
C GLY A 40 12.53 27.38 -23.66
N ILE A 41 11.55 28.10 -24.21
CA ILE A 41 10.29 28.41 -23.54
C ILE A 41 9.47 27.13 -23.34
N THR A 42 9.34 26.31 -24.38
CA THR A 42 8.65 25.00 -24.25
C THR A 42 9.35 24.12 -23.23
N ALA A 43 10.68 24.03 -23.26
CA ALA A 43 11.44 23.35 -22.23
C ALA A 43 11.16 23.93 -20.85
N ILE A 44 11.17 25.25 -20.64
CA ILE A 44 10.86 25.90 -19.35
C ILE A 44 9.41 25.70 -18.90
N PHE A 45 8.46 25.48 -19.83
CA PHE A 45 7.08 25.11 -19.48
C PHE A 45 6.94 23.63 -19.12
N PHE A 46 7.78 22.76 -19.68
CA PHE A 46 7.85 21.33 -19.33
C PHE A 46 8.82 21.01 -18.17
N LEU A 47 9.80 21.89 -17.88
CA LEU A 47 10.78 21.76 -16.80
C LEU A 47 10.24 21.92 -15.37
N PRO A 48 9.11 22.62 -15.08
CA PRO A 48 8.56 22.69 -13.73
C PRO A 48 7.56 21.56 -13.47
N SER A 49 7.03 20.93 -14.52
CA SER A 49 6.09 19.81 -14.41
C SER A 49 6.92 18.54 -14.35
N SER A 50 7.21 18.14 -13.13
CA SER A 50 8.06 17.02 -12.82
C SER A 50 7.49 15.70 -13.34
N LEU A 51 7.71 15.44 -14.63
CA LEU A 51 7.41 14.16 -15.27
C LEU A 51 8.38 13.13 -14.69
N TYR A 52 7.87 12.27 -13.82
CA TYR A 52 8.62 11.14 -13.29
C TYR A 52 8.21 9.87 -14.02
N ILE A 53 9.16 8.98 -14.25
CA ILE A 53 8.84 7.59 -14.60
C ILE A 53 8.91 6.80 -13.30
N GLU A 54 7.77 6.29 -12.86
CA GLU A 54 7.72 5.41 -11.70
C GLU A 54 7.68 3.97 -12.18
N TYR A 55 8.49 3.13 -11.54
CA TYR A 55 8.63 1.71 -11.87
C TYR A 55 8.08 0.87 -10.73
N SER A 56 7.37 -0.18 -11.10
CA SER A 56 6.94 -1.19 -10.17
C SER A 56 8.14 -2.01 -9.69
N GLY A 57 8.17 -2.33 -8.41
CA GLY A 57 9.14 -3.26 -7.84
C GLY A 57 8.73 -4.71 -8.09
N LYS A 58 9.46 -5.65 -7.49
CA LYS A 58 9.15 -7.09 -7.58
C LYS A 58 7.83 -7.47 -6.87
N HIS A 59 7.42 -6.66 -5.90
CA HIS A 59 6.27 -6.91 -5.02
C HIS A 59 5.40 -5.66 -4.85
N THR A 60 5.44 -4.77 -5.84
CA THR A 60 4.68 -3.53 -5.82
C THR A 60 4.18 -3.23 -7.23
N SER A 61 3.09 -2.49 -7.31
CA SER A 61 2.46 -2.01 -8.53
C SER A 61 2.31 -0.49 -8.48
N VAL A 62 2.48 0.18 -9.61
CA VAL A 62 2.22 1.63 -9.70
C VAL A 62 0.75 1.86 -10.00
N VAL A 63 0.12 2.78 -9.29
CA VAL A 63 -1.27 3.20 -9.52
C VAL A 63 -1.33 4.70 -9.75
N LEU A 64 -2.29 5.10 -10.59
CA LEU A 64 -2.64 6.49 -10.82
C LEU A 64 -3.95 6.79 -10.10
N LYS A 65 -4.05 7.95 -9.44
CA LYS A 65 -5.31 8.37 -8.83
C LYS A 65 -6.44 8.56 -9.85
N ASP A 66 -6.12 8.99 -11.06
CA ASP A 66 -7.10 9.18 -12.15
C ASP A 66 -7.55 7.85 -12.78
N GLU A 67 -6.77 6.78 -12.60
CA GLU A 67 -7.08 5.43 -13.07
C GLU A 67 -6.92 4.42 -11.93
N PRO A 68 -7.74 4.54 -10.87
CA PRO A 68 -7.46 3.93 -9.58
C PRO A 68 -7.61 2.40 -9.57
N ASN A 69 -8.18 1.82 -10.63
CA ASN A 69 -8.36 0.38 -10.81
C ASN A 69 -7.27 -0.24 -11.70
N VAL A 70 -6.38 0.56 -12.28
CA VAL A 70 -5.34 0.07 -13.17
C VAL A 70 -4.01 0.02 -12.43
N ARG A 71 -3.36 -1.16 -12.48
CA ARG A 71 -2.04 -1.41 -11.90
C ARG A 71 -1.01 -1.50 -13.02
N TYR A 72 0.00 -0.66 -12.95
CA TYR A 72 1.03 -0.50 -13.95
C TYR A 72 2.37 -1.07 -13.48
N SER A 73 3.11 -1.68 -14.41
CA SER A 73 4.53 -2.04 -14.20
C SER A 73 5.46 -0.83 -14.35
N GLN A 74 5.07 0.12 -15.19
CA GLN A 74 5.76 1.40 -15.41
C GLN A 74 4.77 2.42 -15.93
N VAL A 75 4.88 3.67 -15.49
CA VAL A 75 4.03 4.75 -16.01
C VAL A 75 4.72 6.11 -15.87
N PHE A 76 4.41 7.01 -16.80
CA PHE A 76 4.80 8.40 -16.74
C PHE A 76 3.78 9.15 -15.88
N CYS A 77 4.26 9.74 -14.79
CA CYS A 77 3.44 10.44 -13.82
C CYS A 77 3.80 11.92 -13.80
N LEU A 78 2.81 12.77 -14.01
CA LEU A 78 2.95 14.22 -13.85
C LEU A 78 2.77 14.61 -12.38
N ASP A 79 1.83 13.96 -11.71
CA ASP A 79 1.48 14.10 -10.30
C ASP A 79 0.66 12.87 -9.86
N GLN A 80 0.45 12.70 -8.55
CA GLN A 80 -0.62 11.82 -8.02
C GLN A 80 -0.53 10.32 -8.35
N CYS A 81 0.68 9.77 -8.39
CA CYS A 81 0.89 8.33 -8.47
C CYS A 81 1.38 7.76 -7.14
N ALA A 82 1.17 6.46 -6.96
CA ALA A 82 1.65 5.73 -5.81
C ALA A 82 2.18 4.37 -6.22
N ASN A 83 3.30 3.97 -5.62
CA ASN A 83 3.79 2.62 -5.66
C ASN A 83 3.15 1.87 -4.48
N VAL A 84 2.29 0.90 -4.76
CA VAL A 84 1.50 0.17 -3.77
C VAL A 84 2.07 -1.23 -3.63
N PRO A 85 2.27 -1.76 -2.40
CA PRO A 85 2.55 -3.17 -2.22
C PRO A 85 1.46 -4.05 -2.84
N ASP A 86 1.87 -5.10 -3.55
CA ASP A 86 0.92 -6.11 -4.06
C ASP A 86 0.35 -6.98 -2.93
N GLU A 87 1.09 -7.04 -1.82
CA GLU A 87 0.78 -7.85 -0.65
C GLU A 87 1.30 -7.16 0.62
N ILE A 88 0.51 -7.25 1.70
CA ILE A 88 0.89 -6.77 3.03
C ILE A 88 0.62 -7.89 4.04
N VAL A 89 1.62 -8.16 4.88
CA VAL A 89 1.48 -9.08 6.01
C VAL A 89 1.26 -8.27 7.29
N ILE A 90 0.18 -8.60 8.00
CA ILE A 90 -0.19 -8.07 9.31
C ILE A 90 -0.04 -9.19 10.32
N SER A 91 0.81 -9.00 11.32
CA SER A 91 1.02 -9.99 12.38
C SER A 91 0.47 -9.47 13.69
N GLY A 92 -0.15 -10.34 14.49
CA GLY A 92 -0.69 -9.99 15.79
C GLY A 92 -0.68 -11.15 16.78
N LYS A 93 -0.96 -10.83 18.03
CA LYS A 93 -1.09 -11.79 19.12
C LYS A 93 -2.35 -11.48 19.91
N VAL A 94 -3.23 -12.47 20.05
CA VAL A 94 -4.46 -12.35 20.83
C VAL A 94 -4.40 -13.24 22.06
N ARG A 95 -5.11 -12.86 23.12
CA ARG A 95 -5.32 -13.69 24.29
C ARG A 95 -6.74 -14.24 24.23
N MET A 96 -6.87 -15.57 24.34
CA MET A 96 -8.17 -16.23 24.41
C MET A 96 -8.70 -16.20 25.84
N SER A 97 -10.02 -16.41 26.01
CA SER A 97 -10.67 -16.34 27.33
C SER A 97 -10.19 -17.40 28.33
N ASN A 98 -9.52 -18.47 27.87
CA ASN A 98 -8.90 -19.51 28.70
C ASN A 98 -7.48 -19.11 29.18
N GLY A 99 -7.00 -17.94 28.77
CA GLY A 99 -5.67 -17.42 29.10
C GLY A 99 -4.57 -17.78 28.10
N ASP A 100 -4.82 -18.63 27.11
CA ASP A 100 -3.83 -18.99 26.09
C ASP A 100 -3.61 -17.85 25.10
N GLY A 101 -2.36 -17.64 24.65
CA GLY A 101 -2.03 -16.67 23.60
C GLY A 101 -1.97 -17.34 22.22
N VAL A 102 -2.54 -16.70 21.20
CA VAL A 102 -2.47 -17.16 19.80
C VAL A 102 -1.81 -16.08 18.97
N ASN A 103 -0.70 -16.44 18.31
CA ASN A 103 -0.13 -15.60 17.27
C ASN A 103 -0.87 -15.83 15.95
N TYR A 104 -0.96 -14.81 15.11
CA TYR A 104 -1.51 -14.93 13.77
C TYR A 104 -0.76 -14.02 12.80
N GLU A 105 -0.76 -14.43 11.53
CA GLU A 105 -0.30 -13.62 10.40
C GLU A 105 -1.39 -13.60 9.34
N LEU A 106 -1.74 -12.40 8.90
CA LEU A 106 -2.76 -12.13 7.92
C LEU A 106 -2.10 -11.53 6.68
N THR A 107 -2.21 -12.23 5.56
CA THR A 107 -1.74 -11.74 4.27
C THR A 107 -2.90 -11.11 3.53
N ILE A 108 -2.82 -9.81 3.27
CA ILE A 108 -3.83 -9.06 2.53
C ILE A 108 -3.32 -8.58 1.18
N VAL A 109 -4.21 -8.50 0.21
CA VAL A 109 -3.94 -8.03 -1.15
C VAL A 109 -5.02 -7.04 -1.61
N PRO A 110 -4.73 -6.20 -2.61
CA PRO A 110 -5.75 -5.35 -3.25
C PRO A 110 -6.95 -6.16 -3.74
N HIS A 111 -8.16 -5.65 -3.55
CA HIS A 111 -9.38 -6.23 -4.10
C HIS A 111 -9.72 -5.61 -5.47
N ASP A 112 -9.90 -6.42 -6.51
CA ASP A 112 -10.00 -5.93 -7.90
C ASP A 112 -11.14 -4.90 -8.10
N ASP A 113 -12.30 -5.09 -7.48
CA ASP A 113 -13.44 -4.17 -7.64
C ASP A 113 -13.44 -2.94 -6.71
N TYR A 114 -12.75 -3.02 -5.57
CA TYR A 114 -12.87 -2.02 -4.49
C TYR A 114 -11.58 -1.26 -4.23
N PHE A 115 -10.45 -1.73 -4.77
CA PHE A 115 -9.15 -1.13 -4.51
C PHE A 115 -9.06 0.33 -4.93
N GLY A 116 -9.83 0.76 -5.93
CA GLY A 116 -9.86 2.16 -6.32
C GLY A 116 -10.30 3.12 -5.20
N PHE A 117 -11.10 2.66 -4.23
CA PHE A 117 -11.45 3.46 -3.05
C PHE A 117 -10.24 3.76 -2.17
N PHE A 118 -9.35 2.78 -2.00
CA PHE A 118 -8.09 2.99 -1.29
C PHE A 118 -7.20 3.99 -2.01
N VAL A 119 -7.02 3.81 -3.32
CA VAL A 119 -6.18 4.70 -4.14
C VAL A 119 -6.67 6.15 -4.07
N ALA A 120 -7.99 6.35 -4.14
CA ALA A 120 -8.60 7.67 -3.97
C ALA A 120 -8.35 8.28 -2.58
N SER A 121 -8.27 7.44 -1.53
CA SER A 121 -8.04 7.88 -0.15
C SER A 121 -6.59 8.31 0.14
N LEU A 122 -5.62 7.87 -0.68
CA LEU A 122 -4.21 8.19 -0.47
C LEU A 122 -3.98 9.71 -0.40
N PRO A 123 -2.98 10.17 0.37
CA PRO A 123 -2.67 11.60 0.44
C PRO A 123 -2.26 12.16 -0.92
N TYR A 124 -2.53 13.44 -1.16
CA TYR A 124 -2.01 14.15 -2.33
C TYR A 124 -0.51 14.43 -2.12
N ALA A 125 0.29 14.13 -3.13
CA ALA A 125 1.73 14.36 -3.12
C ALA A 125 2.18 14.81 -4.51
N GLU A 126 3.09 15.79 -4.53
CA GLU A 126 3.75 16.28 -5.76
C GLU A 126 4.72 15.24 -6.34
N LYS A 127 5.08 14.23 -5.55
CA LYS A 127 5.98 13.14 -5.93
C LYS A 127 5.27 11.79 -5.75
N PRO A 128 5.67 10.76 -6.52
CA PRO A 128 5.19 9.41 -6.32
C PRO A 128 5.29 8.98 -4.86
N LEU A 129 4.19 8.45 -4.31
CA LEU A 129 4.22 7.84 -2.98
C LEU A 129 4.97 6.51 -3.04
N LYS A 130 5.90 6.29 -2.12
CA LYS A 130 6.62 5.01 -2.01
C LYS A 130 5.76 3.96 -1.30
N ALA A 131 6.06 2.69 -1.58
CA ALA A 131 5.34 1.55 -1.03
C ALA A 131 5.33 1.49 0.50
N GLU A 132 6.41 1.91 1.16
CA GLU A 132 6.50 1.96 2.62
C GLU A 132 5.55 3.01 3.21
N VAL A 133 5.39 4.14 2.52
CA VAL A 133 4.48 5.22 2.94
C VAL A 133 3.03 4.77 2.78
N VAL A 134 2.71 4.11 1.65
CA VAL A 134 1.38 3.54 1.40
C VAL A 134 1.05 2.45 2.42
N LYS A 135 1.99 1.54 2.71
CA LYS A 135 1.83 0.51 3.73
C LYS A 135 1.54 1.13 5.09
N LYS A 136 2.34 2.12 5.50
CA LYS A 136 2.15 2.82 6.78
C LYS A 136 0.77 3.47 6.84
N TYR A 137 0.35 4.15 5.78
CA TYR A 137 -0.97 4.79 5.70
C TYR A 137 -2.12 3.79 5.91
N LEU A 138 -2.06 2.62 5.26
CA LEU A 138 -3.05 1.56 5.47
C LEU A 138 -3.03 1.04 6.91
N LEU A 139 -1.85 0.79 7.49
CA LEU A 139 -1.75 0.28 8.85
C LEU A 139 -2.26 1.29 9.89
N ASP A 140 -1.98 2.58 9.69
CA ASP A 140 -2.50 3.65 10.54
C ASP A 140 -4.05 3.73 10.45
N MET A 141 -4.61 3.50 9.27
CA MET A 141 -6.06 3.43 9.03
C MET A 141 -6.71 2.22 9.71
N LEU A 142 -6.06 1.05 9.65
CA LEU A 142 -6.55 -0.19 10.25
C LEU A 142 -6.27 -0.32 11.75
N ALA A 143 -5.40 0.51 12.32
CA ALA A 143 -4.97 0.41 13.71
C ALA A 143 -6.13 0.33 14.72
N PRO A 144 -7.17 1.18 14.67
CA PRO A 144 -8.29 1.10 15.61
C PRO A 144 -9.01 -0.26 15.58
N GLU A 145 -9.17 -0.83 14.39
CA GLU A 145 -9.81 -2.12 14.17
C GLU A 145 -8.92 -3.28 14.63
N ILE A 146 -7.61 -3.18 14.39
CA ILE A 146 -6.64 -4.16 14.89
C ILE A 146 -6.65 -4.20 16.43
N PHE A 147 -6.74 -3.05 17.10
CA PHE A 147 -6.82 -3.01 18.56
C PHE A 147 -8.16 -3.53 19.08
N SER A 148 -9.25 -3.17 18.41
CA SER A 148 -10.61 -3.60 18.79
C SER A 148 -10.82 -5.11 18.62
N PHE A 149 -10.06 -5.77 17.73
CA PHE A 149 -10.08 -7.22 17.57
C PHE A 149 -9.62 -7.96 18.85
N LEU A 150 -8.70 -7.38 19.62
CA LEU A 150 -8.20 -7.98 20.85
C LEU A 150 -9.34 -8.15 21.87
N ASP A 151 -10.08 -7.06 22.08
CA ASP A 151 -11.25 -7.04 22.98
C ASP A 151 -12.34 -7.98 22.48
N TYR A 152 -12.56 -8.03 21.16
CA TYR A 152 -13.54 -8.92 20.52
C TYR A 152 -13.24 -10.40 20.78
N ILE A 153 -12.00 -10.84 20.61
CA ILE A 153 -11.61 -12.25 20.82
C ILE A 153 -11.58 -12.61 22.30
N GLU A 154 -11.11 -11.73 23.18
CA GLU A 154 -11.06 -12.00 24.62
C GLU A 154 -12.47 -12.18 25.21
N ALA A 155 -13.46 -11.46 24.70
CA ALA A 155 -14.86 -11.57 25.09
C ALA A 155 -15.54 -12.85 24.58
N LYS A 156 -14.96 -13.58 23.61
CA LYS A 156 -15.55 -14.80 23.06
C LYS A 156 -15.21 -16.03 23.90
N PRO A 157 -16.19 -16.92 24.16
CA PRO A 157 -15.91 -18.17 24.86
C PRO A 157 -14.97 -19.03 24.01
N VAL A 158 -13.87 -19.51 24.62
CA VAL A 158 -12.94 -20.43 23.96
C VAL A 158 -13.68 -21.66 23.45
N PHE A 159 -13.25 -22.13 22.28
CA PHE A 159 -13.64 -23.40 21.70
C PHE A 159 -13.16 -24.58 22.57
N GLU A 160 -13.77 -24.80 23.73
CA GLU A 160 -13.38 -25.91 24.60
C GLU A 160 -13.94 -27.24 24.09
N GLU A 161 -13.07 -28.11 23.56
CA GLU A 161 -13.19 -29.53 23.86
C GLU A 161 -12.17 -29.87 24.96
N LEU A 162 -12.68 -30.08 26.18
CA LEU A 162 -11.94 -30.53 27.35
C LEU A 162 -11.12 -31.79 27.04
N LYS A 163 -9.81 -31.65 26.82
CA LYS A 163 -8.85 -32.74 27.01
C LYS A 163 -7.81 -32.36 28.06
N VAL A 164 -8.18 -32.65 29.30
CA VAL A 164 -7.25 -32.67 30.44
C VAL A 164 -6.22 -33.76 30.18
N THR A 165 -5.00 -33.38 29.80
CA THR A 165 -3.87 -34.29 29.84
C THR A 165 -2.80 -33.69 30.73
N LYS A 166 -2.48 -34.41 31.81
CA LYS A 166 -1.44 -34.03 32.75
C LYS A 166 -0.09 -34.01 32.05
N SER A 167 0.66 -32.95 32.33
CA SER A 167 2.13 -32.85 32.29
C SER A 167 2.79 -32.21 31.06
N LYS A 168 3.70 -31.31 31.43
CA LYS A 168 4.82 -30.66 30.71
C LYS A 168 4.46 -29.76 29.53
N LEU A 169 5.14 -28.62 29.52
CA LEU A 169 5.08 -27.57 28.53
C LEU A 169 5.23 -28.13 27.13
N ILE A 170 4.15 -28.03 26.37
CA ILE A 170 4.06 -28.40 24.96
C ILE A 170 3.45 -27.17 24.29
N THR A 171 4.10 -26.64 23.25
CA THR A 171 3.46 -25.77 22.26
C THR A 171 2.34 -26.61 21.64
N ILE A 172 1.11 -26.43 22.11
CA ILE A 172 -0.03 -27.20 21.60
C ILE A 172 -0.41 -26.54 20.29
N LYS A 173 -0.06 -27.19 19.18
CA LYS A 173 -0.67 -26.83 17.90
C LYS A 173 -2.18 -26.99 18.07
N LEU A 174 -2.93 -25.93 17.79
CA LEU A 174 -4.39 -25.99 17.69
C LEU A 174 -4.75 -27.21 16.83
N THR A 175 -5.73 -27.99 17.26
CA THR A 175 -6.30 -29.02 16.41
C THR A 175 -6.78 -28.38 15.11
N ASP A 176 -6.82 -29.12 14.00
CA ASP A 176 -7.24 -28.54 12.72
C ASP A 176 -8.66 -27.97 12.77
N VAL A 177 -9.51 -28.50 13.67
CA VAL A 177 -10.85 -27.97 13.97
C VAL A 177 -10.79 -26.61 14.67
N GLU A 178 -9.95 -26.45 15.70
CA GLU A 178 -9.82 -25.18 16.41
C GLU A 178 -9.13 -24.10 15.55
N ARG A 179 -8.16 -24.48 14.70
CA ARG A 179 -7.60 -23.57 13.68
C ARG A 179 -8.67 -23.12 12.70
N GLY A 180 -9.50 -24.05 12.21
CA GLY A 180 -10.61 -23.70 11.32
C GLY A 180 -11.60 -22.72 11.97
N LYS A 181 -11.94 -22.92 13.25
CA LYS A 181 -12.82 -21.98 13.97
C LYS A 181 -12.18 -20.61 14.16
N PHE A 182 -10.92 -20.55 14.59
CA PHE A 182 -10.20 -19.29 14.77
C PHE A 182 -9.99 -18.56 13.43
N TYR A 183 -9.71 -19.31 12.35
CA TYR A 183 -9.65 -18.78 10.99
C TYR A 183 -10.98 -18.13 10.57
N ILE A 184 -12.10 -18.79 10.82
CA ILE A 184 -13.43 -18.25 10.51
C ILE A 184 -13.67 -16.95 11.29
N GLU A 185 -13.25 -16.88 12.56
CA GLU A 185 -13.40 -15.68 13.38
C GLU A 185 -12.54 -14.50 12.88
N LEU A 186 -11.26 -14.75 12.59
CA LEU A 186 -10.36 -13.78 11.99
C LEU A 186 -10.91 -13.28 10.65
N TRP A 187 -11.31 -14.19 9.78
CA TRP A 187 -11.89 -13.85 8.47
C TRP A 187 -13.15 -12.99 8.64
N SER A 188 -14.07 -13.42 9.50
CA SER A 188 -15.36 -12.75 9.70
C SER A 188 -15.20 -11.34 10.28
N TYR A 189 -14.16 -11.12 11.09
CA TYR A 189 -13.85 -9.81 11.63
C TYR A 189 -13.14 -8.91 10.59
N TYR A 190 -12.04 -9.37 10.00
CA TYR A 190 -11.19 -8.52 9.16
C TYR A 190 -11.69 -8.35 7.73
N GLN A 191 -12.26 -9.38 7.09
CA GLN A 191 -12.67 -9.29 5.69
C GLN A 191 -13.65 -8.13 5.40
N PRO A 192 -14.74 -7.89 6.17
CA PRO A 192 -15.63 -6.77 5.89
C PRO A 192 -14.93 -5.41 6.03
N ILE A 193 -14.03 -5.26 7.01
CA ILE A 193 -13.25 -4.04 7.24
C ILE A 193 -12.30 -3.79 6.07
N LEU A 194 -11.56 -4.83 5.67
CA LEU A 194 -10.63 -4.75 4.54
C LEU A 194 -11.35 -4.39 3.24
N LEU A 195 -12.52 -4.98 2.98
CA LEU A 195 -13.31 -4.68 1.78
C LEU A 195 -13.73 -3.21 1.70
N VAL A 196 -14.15 -2.61 2.81
CA VAL A 196 -14.47 -1.16 2.88
C VAL A 196 -13.25 -0.31 2.51
N HIS A 197 -12.05 -0.82 2.81
CA HIS A 197 -10.80 -0.17 2.49
C HIS A 197 -10.16 -0.67 1.18
N GLY A 198 -10.86 -1.47 0.36
CA GLY A 198 -10.34 -1.92 -0.94
C GLY A 198 -9.31 -3.05 -0.90
N TRP A 199 -9.18 -3.74 0.22
CA TRP A 199 -8.29 -4.88 0.43
C TRP A 199 -9.07 -6.17 0.71
N GLN A 200 -8.40 -7.31 0.61
CA GLN A 200 -8.97 -8.61 0.94
C GLN A 200 -7.92 -9.55 1.50
N ILE A 201 -8.37 -10.54 2.26
CA ILE A 201 -7.52 -11.59 2.79
C ILE A 201 -7.17 -12.57 1.67
N LYS A 202 -5.87 -12.81 1.45
CA LYS A 202 -5.37 -13.84 0.54
C LYS A 202 -5.03 -15.13 1.28
N ASP A 203 -4.37 -15.01 2.42
CA ASP A 203 -3.93 -16.15 3.22
C ASP A 203 -3.85 -15.81 4.71
N MET A 204 -3.92 -16.83 5.56
CA MET A 204 -3.72 -16.73 7.00
C MET A 204 -2.81 -17.85 7.50
N THR A 205 -1.74 -17.46 8.19
CA THR A 205 -0.69 -18.35 8.70
C THR A 205 -0.34 -18.04 10.16
N GLY A 206 0.63 -18.76 10.73
CA GLY A 206 1.23 -18.41 12.02
C GLY A 206 0.42 -18.80 13.26
N PHE A 207 -0.55 -19.71 13.15
CA PHE A 207 -1.41 -20.16 14.26
C PHE A 207 -0.68 -21.04 15.29
N ASP A 208 0.20 -20.44 16.07
CA ASP A 208 0.91 -21.09 17.18
C ASP A 208 0.32 -20.65 18.52
N VAL A 209 -0.12 -21.63 19.33
CA VAL A 209 -0.58 -21.37 20.70
C VAL A 209 0.63 -21.32 21.63
N VAL A 210 0.79 -20.19 22.29
CA VAL A 210 1.75 -20.01 23.38
C VAL A 210 0.99 -20.14 24.69
N ARG A 211 1.08 -21.30 25.33
CA ARG A 211 0.57 -21.49 26.71
C ARG A 211 1.61 -20.99 27.70
N HIS A 212 1.34 -19.90 28.42
CA HIS A 212 2.03 -19.64 29.69
C HIS A 212 1.17 -18.87 30.69
N TYR A 213 1.07 -19.47 31.88
CA TYR A 213 0.49 -18.92 33.10
C TYR A 213 1.36 -17.82 33.70
N ALA A 214 0.67 -16.88 34.37
CA ALA A 214 1.13 -15.88 35.32
C ALA A 214 1.60 -14.54 34.76
N SER A 215 1.14 -13.50 35.46
CA SER A 215 1.33 -12.06 35.24
C SER A 215 2.78 -11.67 34.96
N GLU A 216 3.03 -11.12 33.79
CA GLU A 216 4.08 -10.13 33.63
C GLU A 216 3.42 -8.81 33.24
N SER A 217 3.46 -7.90 34.21
CA SER A 217 3.21 -6.48 34.08
C SER A 217 3.88 -5.93 32.81
N GLN A 218 3.14 -5.10 32.09
CA GLN A 218 3.63 -4.25 31.00
C GLN A 218 5.01 -3.66 31.32
N SER A 219 6.00 -4.01 30.51
CA SER A 219 7.16 -3.16 30.23
C SER A 219 7.47 -3.25 28.74
N MET A 220 6.77 -2.43 27.94
CA MET A 220 7.27 -2.10 26.61
C MET A 220 8.38 -1.07 26.78
N ASN A 221 9.64 -1.51 26.67
CA ASN A 221 10.75 -0.63 26.39
C ASN A 221 10.65 -0.17 24.94
N PHE A 222 10.36 1.10 24.72
CA PHE A 222 10.68 1.76 23.46
C PHE A 222 12.11 2.30 23.58
N GLU A 223 13.04 1.70 22.86
CA GLU A 223 14.28 2.37 22.51
C GLU A 223 13.92 3.57 21.63
N SER A 224 13.99 4.77 22.21
CA SER A 224 14.03 6.00 21.45
C SER A 224 15.44 6.12 20.87
N THR A 225 15.62 5.82 19.59
CA THR A 225 16.82 6.24 18.86
C THR A 225 16.64 7.66 18.38
N ASN A 226 17.61 8.49 18.77
CA ASN A 226 17.83 9.91 18.47
C ASN A 226 17.51 10.37 17.04
#